data_AF-A0A818D2U6-F1
#
_entry.id   AF-A0A818D2U6-F1
#
_cell.length_a   1.000
_cell.length_b   1.000
_cell.length_c   1.000
_cell.angle_alpha   90.00
_cell.angle_beta   90.00
_cell.angle_gamma   90.00
#
_symmetry.space_group_name_H-M   'P 1'
#
loop_
_entity.id
_entity.type
_entity.pdbx_description
1 polymer ?
#
loop_
_entity_poly.entity_id
_entity_poly.type
_entity_poly.pdbx_seq_one_letter_code
_entity_poly.pdbx_strand_id
1 'polypeptide(L)'
;MISYHFYAIGSSRIDPQSWESFFSQLDTFTFEVEEIEEIRKILSPETRTTIDELGVILPDDNNPNAPLFPLVYWNAAAALYAYAWGKISRYDINVVGHSQLVGYPQLPDLQLQPQYPSVALLNWTTGEVDINNDQAVTTRTSDIDNQNIFSQAFMSKNNNRRWVLIINKRYTNVDVFLPGCTGGRMQIINEASGFGPATEVTLTLSRITLSPFAVAIVHMPAAENKL
;
A
#
# COMPACT_ATOMS: atom_id res chain seq x y z
N MET A 1 15.33 20.76 3.23
CA MET A 1 14.56 19.52 3.04
C MET A 1 13.59 19.78 1.91
N ILE A 2 13.49 18.86 0.96
CA ILE A 2 12.47 18.91 -0.10
C ILE A 2 11.30 18.04 0.35
N SER A 3 10.09 18.55 0.20
CA SER A 3 8.86 17.87 0.59
C SER A 3 8.01 17.64 -0.65
N TYR A 4 7.46 16.43 -0.78
CA TYR A 4 6.53 16.07 -1.83
C TYR A 4 5.16 15.73 -1.24
N HIS A 5 4.10 16.17 -1.90
CA HIS A 5 2.72 15.84 -1.54
C HIS A 5 2.11 14.99 -2.63
N PHE A 6 1.48 13.88 -2.25
CA PHE A 6 0.75 13.03 -3.18
C PHE A 6 -0.62 12.68 -2.63
N TYR A 7 -1.62 12.92 -3.49
CA TYR A 7 -2.98 12.46 -3.28
C TYR A 7 -3.44 11.74 -4.53
N ALA A 8 -3.79 10.46 -4.40
CA ALA A 8 -4.58 9.83 -5.43
C ALA A 8 -6.00 10.42 -5.38
N ILE A 9 -6.46 10.93 -6.52
CA ILE A 9 -7.78 11.53 -6.66
C ILE A 9 -8.74 10.50 -7.24
N GLY A 10 -9.78 10.16 -6.50
CA GLY A 10 -10.85 9.28 -6.97
C GLY A 10 -11.70 9.97 -8.02
N SER A 11 -11.99 9.29 -9.13
CA SER A 11 -12.99 9.75 -10.10
C SER A 11 -14.43 9.40 -9.66
N SER A 12 -14.58 8.45 -8.73
CA SER A 12 -15.85 8.12 -8.09
C SER A 12 -15.68 7.88 -6.59
N ARG A 13 -16.68 8.28 -5.81
CA ARG A 13 -16.76 8.01 -4.37
C ARG A 13 -17.32 6.61 -4.06
N ILE A 14 -18.07 6.01 -4.99
CA ILE A 14 -18.87 4.80 -4.70
C ILE A 14 -18.62 3.64 -5.65
N ASP A 15 -17.80 3.83 -6.69
CA ASP A 15 -17.46 2.78 -7.66
C ASP A 15 -16.04 2.25 -7.39
N PRO A 16 -15.89 1.05 -6.80
CA PRO A 16 -14.58 0.50 -6.50
C PRO A 16 -13.71 0.22 -7.71
N GLN A 17 -14.31 -0.04 -8.88
CA GLN A 17 -13.55 -0.28 -10.11
C GLN A 17 -12.73 0.95 -10.50
N SER A 18 -13.23 2.15 -10.20
CA SER A 18 -12.56 3.41 -10.51
C SER A 18 -11.25 3.63 -9.73
N TRP A 19 -11.10 2.97 -8.58
CA TRP A 19 -9.96 3.13 -7.66
C TRP A 19 -8.70 2.39 -8.09
N GLU A 20 -8.79 1.52 -9.09
CA GLU A 20 -7.61 0.95 -9.76
C GLU A 20 -6.71 2.06 -10.36
N SER A 21 -7.29 3.23 -10.66
CA SER A 21 -6.54 4.39 -11.14
C SER A 21 -5.59 4.99 -10.09
N PHE A 22 -5.74 4.68 -8.80
CA PHE A 22 -4.84 5.18 -7.76
C PHE A 22 -3.39 4.76 -8.02
N PHE A 23 -3.20 3.54 -8.53
CA PHE A 23 -1.88 2.98 -8.77
C PHE A 23 -1.16 3.68 -9.93
N SER A 24 -1.85 3.98 -11.02
CA SER A 24 -1.26 4.70 -12.15
C SER A 24 -0.98 6.17 -11.82
N GLN A 25 -1.81 6.80 -10.99
CA GLN A 25 -1.52 8.14 -10.46
C GLN A 25 -0.23 8.15 -9.64
N LEU A 26 -0.03 7.14 -8.79
CA LEU A 26 1.21 7.02 -8.02
C LEU A 26 2.40 6.72 -8.92
N ASP A 27 2.23 5.93 -9.98
CA ASP A 27 3.30 5.68 -10.94
C ASP A 27 3.82 6.97 -11.57
N THR A 28 2.93 7.84 -12.05
CA THR A 28 3.27 9.18 -12.56
C THR A 28 4.01 10.00 -11.52
N PHE A 29 3.49 10.07 -10.29
CA PHE A 29 4.15 10.82 -9.20
C PHE A 29 5.56 10.30 -8.91
N THR A 30 5.73 8.98 -8.79
CA THR A 30 7.05 8.40 -8.50
C THR A 30 8.06 8.65 -9.61
N PHE A 31 7.62 8.70 -10.87
CA PHE A 31 8.49 9.07 -11.99
C PHE A 31 9.00 10.51 -11.87
N GLU A 32 8.12 11.46 -11.53
CA GLU A 32 8.52 12.86 -11.31
C GLU A 32 9.46 13.00 -10.11
N VAL A 33 9.20 12.28 -9.01
CA VAL A 33 10.08 12.26 -7.84
C VAL A 33 11.46 11.70 -8.20
N GLU A 34 11.55 10.65 -9.02
CA GLU A 34 12.84 10.12 -9.50
C GLU A 34 13.65 11.19 -10.23
N GLU A 35 13.04 11.93 -11.15
CA GLU A 35 13.71 13.01 -11.89
C GLU A 35 14.23 14.12 -10.96
N ILE A 36 13.41 14.53 -9.97
CA ILE A 36 13.82 15.54 -8.99
C ILE A 36 14.95 15.02 -8.10
N GLU A 37 14.91 13.75 -7.68
CA GLU A 37 15.96 13.14 -6.87
C GLU A 37 17.30 13.04 -7.62
N GLU A 38 17.29 12.78 -8.93
CA GLU A 38 18.49 12.78 -9.76
C GLU A 38 19.13 14.18 -9.81
N ILE A 39 18.32 15.23 -10.00
CA ILE A 39 18.79 16.62 -9.97
C ILE A 39 19.32 16.99 -8.59
N ARG A 40 18.59 16.62 -7.52
CA ARG A 40 18.97 16.89 -6.14
C ARG A 40 20.33 16.28 -5.81
N LYS A 41 20.60 15.03 -6.22
CA LYS A 41 21.88 14.36 -6.00
C LYS A 41 23.07 15.12 -6.62
N ILE A 42 22.85 15.84 -7.72
CA ILE A 42 23.87 16.66 -8.37
C ILE A 42 24.04 18.00 -7.64
N LEU A 43 22.94 18.69 -7.35
CA LEU A 43 22.98 20.08 -6.89
C LEU A 43 23.07 20.25 -5.38
N SER A 44 22.52 19.30 -4.61
CA SER A 44 22.46 19.36 -3.16
C SER A 44 22.34 17.95 -2.54
N PRO A 45 23.40 17.11 -2.66
CA PRO A 45 23.37 15.70 -2.25
C PRO A 45 23.05 15.48 -0.77
N GLU A 46 23.34 16.46 0.10
CA GLU A 46 23.05 16.40 1.54
C GLU A 46 21.62 16.85 1.90
N THR A 47 20.88 17.43 0.94
CA THR A 47 19.50 17.84 1.20
C THR A 47 18.62 16.60 1.32
N ARG A 48 18.04 16.41 2.50
CA ARG A 48 17.05 15.37 2.79
C ARG A 48 15.74 15.59 2.06
N THR A 49 15.03 14.50 1.79
CA THR A 49 13.72 14.52 1.16
C THR A 49 12.70 13.70 1.92
N THR A 50 11.44 14.12 1.81
CA THR A 50 10.31 13.48 2.47
C THR A 50 9.09 13.55 1.56
N ILE A 51 8.20 12.57 1.71
CA ILE A 51 6.81 12.71 1.32
C ILE A 51 6.07 12.97 2.63
N ASP A 52 5.73 14.21 2.95
CA ASP A 52 5.06 14.55 4.21
C ASP A 52 3.54 14.36 4.16
N GLU A 53 2.97 14.33 2.95
CA GLU A 53 1.56 14.04 2.74
C GLU A 53 1.38 12.96 1.67
N LEU A 54 0.95 11.78 2.11
CA LEU A 54 0.49 10.69 1.26
C LEU A 54 -0.97 10.39 1.59
N GLY A 55 -1.86 10.41 0.60
CA GLY A 55 -3.29 10.26 0.84
C GLY A 55 -4.11 9.81 -0.37
N VAL A 56 -5.40 9.55 -0.12
CA VAL A 56 -6.44 9.38 -1.15
C VAL A 56 -7.56 10.37 -0.87
N ILE A 57 -7.93 11.19 -1.86
CA ILE A 57 -9.08 12.10 -1.78
C ILE A 57 -10.17 11.57 -2.72
N LEU A 58 -11.31 11.19 -2.14
CA LEU A 58 -12.50 10.86 -2.91
C LEU A 58 -13.30 12.13 -3.28
N PRO A 59 -14.14 12.09 -4.33
CA PRO A 59 -15.06 13.19 -4.63
C PRO A 59 -15.94 13.52 -3.43
N ASP A 60 -16.26 14.81 -3.29
CA ASP A 60 -17.20 15.32 -2.29
C ASP A 60 -16.81 15.02 -0.83
N ASP A 61 -15.51 14.86 -0.52
CA ASP A 61 -15.08 14.38 0.81
C ASP A 61 -15.48 15.28 1.98
N ASN A 62 -15.66 16.58 1.72
CA ASN A 62 -16.15 17.56 2.71
C ASN A 62 -17.63 17.93 2.54
N ASN A 63 -18.37 17.21 1.69
CA ASN A 63 -19.81 17.40 1.55
C ASN A 63 -20.55 16.52 2.58
N PRO A 64 -21.32 17.10 3.51
CA PRO A 64 -22.05 16.32 4.53
C PRO A 64 -23.12 15.39 3.94
N ASN A 65 -23.58 15.66 2.72
CA ASN A 65 -24.59 14.86 2.03
C ASN A 65 -23.98 13.83 1.06
N ALA A 66 -22.65 13.71 1.01
CA ALA A 66 -22.02 12.72 0.15
C ALA A 66 -22.38 11.30 0.60
N PRO A 67 -22.62 10.36 -0.33
CA PRO A 67 -22.85 8.96 0.05
C PRO A 67 -21.62 8.39 0.76
N LEU A 68 -21.85 7.44 1.66
CA LEU A 68 -20.76 6.65 2.22
C LEU A 68 -20.09 5.83 1.11
N PHE A 69 -18.76 5.79 1.11
CA PHE A 69 -18.01 4.89 0.25
C PHE A 69 -18.09 3.44 0.79
N PRO A 70 -18.08 2.42 -0.08
CA PRO A 70 -18.14 1.02 0.34
C PRO A 70 -16.90 0.61 1.14
N LEU A 71 -17.04 -0.41 2.01
CA LEU A 71 -15.97 -0.84 2.93
C LEU A 71 -14.67 -1.25 2.21
N VAL A 72 -14.78 -1.87 1.04
CA VAL A 72 -13.64 -2.23 0.19
C VAL A 72 -12.73 -1.04 -0.17
N TYR A 73 -13.22 0.20 -0.02
CA TYR A 73 -12.39 1.41 -0.12
C TYR A 73 -11.16 1.36 0.79
N TRP A 74 -11.32 0.89 2.03
CA TRP A 74 -10.23 0.80 2.98
C TRP A 74 -9.13 -0.16 2.48
N ASN A 75 -9.52 -1.21 1.76
CA ASN A 75 -8.56 -2.10 1.11
C ASN A 75 -7.86 -1.42 -0.07
N ALA A 76 -8.58 -0.67 -0.91
CA ALA A 76 -7.99 0.10 -2.00
C ALA A 76 -6.98 1.15 -1.50
N ALA A 77 -7.32 1.88 -0.44
CA ALA A 77 -6.44 2.84 0.20
C ALA A 77 -5.22 2.15 0.84
N ALA A 78 -5.43 1.09 1.63
CA ALA A 78 -4.34 0.31 2.22
C ALA A 78 -3.39 -0.27 1.16
N ALA A 79 -3.94 -0.78 0.06
CA ALA A 79 -3.17 -1.27 -1.08
C ALA A 79 -2.32 -0.17 -1.73
N LEU A 80 -2.87 1.05 -1.87
CA LEU A 80 -2.09 2.20 -2.35
C LEU A 80 -0.94 2.55 -1.39
N TYR A 81 -1.18 2.59 -0.08
CA TYR A 81 -0.13 2.89 0.90
C TYR A 81 0.97 1.83 0.90
N ALA A 82 0.61 0.54 0.86
CA ALA A 82 1.58 -0.55 0.73
C ALA A 82 2.34 -0.47 -0.59
N TYR A 83 1.66 -0.08 -1.68
CA TYR A 83 2.28 0.09 -3.00
C TYR A 83 3.29 1.24 -3.00
N ALA A 84 2.90 2.38 -2.42
CA ALA A 84 3.76 3.53 -2.22
C ALA A 84 4.98 3.17 -1.38
N TRP A 85 4.81 2.54 -0.22
CA TRP A 85 5.93 2.10 0.59
C TRP A 85 6.84 1.13 -0.20
N GLY A 86 6.28 0.17 -0.91
CA GLY A 86 7.02 -0.78 -1.73
C GLY A 86 7.85 -0.11 -2.83
N LYS A 87 7.31 0.89 -3.54
CA LYS A 87 8.07 1.67 -4.54
C LYS A 87 9.09 2.60 -3.89
N ILE A 88 8.66 3.37 -2.88
CA ILE A 88 9.46 4.42 -2.24
C ILE A 88 10.64 3.84 -1.45
N SER A 89 10.49 2.66 -0.87
CA SER A 89 11.58 1.95 -0.15
C SER A 89 12.83 1.70 -1.02
N ARG A 90 12.71 1.87 -2.34
CA ARG A 90 13.82 1.75 -3.30
C ARG A 90 14.57 3.06 -3.52
N TYR A 91 14.06 4.18 -3.01
CA TYR A 91 14.64 5.51 -3.14
C TYR A 91 15.20 5.99 -1.80
N ASP A 92 16.07 7.01 -1.86
CA ASP A 92 16.66 7.65 -0.68
C ASP A 92 15.71 8.72 -0.07
N ILE A 93 14.42 8.38 0.02
CA ILE A 93 13.42 9.20 0.70
C ILE A 93 13.49 8.90 2.19
N ASN A 94 13.72 9.93 3.01
CA ASN A 94 14.06 9.73 4.42
C ASN A 94 12.83 9.47 5.29
N VAL A 95 11.68 10.07 4.95
CA VAL A 95 10.44 9.99 5.73
C VAL A 95 9.24 9.97 4.79
N VAL A 96 8.28 9.09 5.07
CA VAL A 96 6.95 9.08 4.46
C VAL A 96 5.91 9.32 5.55
N GLY A 97 5.25 10.47 5.48
CA GLY A 97 4.14 10.90 6.30
C GLY A 97 2.82 10.63 5.60
N HIS A 98 1.84 10.20 6.38
CA HIS A 98 0.47 10.13 5.93
C HIS A 98 -0.16 11.50 6.07
N SER A 99 -1.00 11.90 5.11
CA SER A 99 -1.60 13.24 5.08
C SER A 99 -2.36 13.58 6.38
N GLN A 100 -3.11 12.63 6.94
CA GLN A 100 -3.76 12.81 8.23
C GLN A 100 -3.92 11.51 9.01
N LEU A 101 -3.65 11.57 10.31
CA LEU A 101 -3.89 10.46 11.23
C LEU A 101 -5.39 10.21 11.41
N VAL A 102 -6.19 11.28 11.44
CA VAL A 102 -7.64 11.25 11.65
C VAL A 102 -8.32 12.17 10.65
N GLY A 103 -9.22 11.60 9.87
CA GLY A 103 -10.30 12.27 9.15
C GLY A 103 -11.64 11.68 9.61
N TYR A 104 -12.74 12.40 9.43
CA TYR A 104 -14.03 11.95 9.95
C TYR A 104 -15.19 12.36 9.04
N PRO A 105 -16.25 11.51 8.95
CA PRO A 105 -17.47 11.88 8.26
C PRO A 105 -18.21 12.95 9.05
N GLN A 106 -19.39 13.36 8.61
CA GLN A 106 -20.24 14.18 9.45
C GLN A 106 -20.52 13.48 10.79
N LEU A 107 -20.37 14.20 11.90
CA LEU A 107 -20.67 13.71 13.25
C LEU A 107 -21.79 14.59 13.85
N PRO A 108 -23.08 14.25 13.62
CA PRO A 108 -24.21 15.09 14.03
C PRO A 108 -24.26 15.35 15.54
N ASP A 109 -23.98 14.32 16.34
CA ASP A 109 -24.02 14.41 17.81
C ASP A 109 -22.98 15.40 18.37
N LEU A 110 -21.87 15.58 17.64
CA LEU A 110 -20.80 16.53 17.99
C LEU A 110 -20.90 17.85 17.22
N GLN A 111 -21.90 18.00 16.34
CA GLN A 111 -22.07 19.16 15.45
C GLN A 111 -20.83 19.44 14.58
N LEU A 112 -20.07 18.40 14.23
CA LEU A 112 -18.88 18.54 13.39
C LEU A 112 -19.20 18.26 11.92
N GLN A 113 -18.74 19.16 11.04
CA GLN A 113 -18.75 18.96 9.59
C GLN A 113 -17.68 17.94 9.19
N PRO A 114 -17.89 17.16 8.11
CA PRO A 114 -16.88 16.21 7.66
C PRO A 114 -15.55 16.91 7.36
N GLN A 115 -14.46 16.20 7.62
CA GLN A 115 -13.11 16.65 7.31
C GLN A 115 -12.33 15.47 6.74
N TYR A 116 -12.20 15.46 5.42
CA TYR A 116 -11.41 14.52 4.61
C TYR A 116 -11.43 13.06 5.10
N PRO A 117 -12.61 12.44 5.30
CA PRO A 117 -12.72 11.08 5.83
C PRO A 117 -11.96 10.03 5.01
N SER A 118 -11.78 10.25 3.70
CA SER A 118 -11.07 9.29 2.84
C SER A 118 -9.55 9.33 3.04
N VAL A 119 -9.02 10.42 3.58
CA VAL A 119 -7.57 10.64 3.72
C VAL A 119 -7.03 10.08 5.06
N ALA A 120 -7.89 9.51 5.91
CA ALA A 120 -7.50 9.02 7.23
C ALA A 120 -6.62 7.75 7.16
N LEU A 121 -5.48 7.74 7.87
CA LEU A 121 -4.64 6.55 8.02
C LEU A 121 -5.31 5.47 8.86
N LEU A 122 -5.97 5.90 9.93
CA LEU A 122 -6.64 5.02 10.85
C LEU A 122 -8.11 4.99 10.49
N ASN A 123 -8.67 3.78 10.37
CA ASN A 123 -10.03 3.63 10.85
C ASN A 123 -10.01 4.03 12.33
N TRP A 124 -10.91 4.93 12.72
CA TRP A 124 -11.09 5.51 14.05
C TRP A 124 -11.34 4.50 15.20
N THR A 125 -11.08 3.20 14.99
CA THR A 125 -11.29 2.12 15.97
C THR A 125 -10.08 1.23 16.28
N THR A 126 -9.04 1.05 15.42
CA THR A 126 -8.04 -0.04 15.67
C THR A 126 -6.53 0.21 15.45
N GLY A 127 -6.06 1.26 14.78
CA GLY A 127 -4.77 1.89 15.16
C GLY A 127 -3.38 1.24 14.90
N GLU A 128 -3.15 0.14 14.17
CA GLU A 128 -1.81 -0.53 14.14
C GLU A 128 -1.10 -0.60 12.75
N VAL A 129 0.24 -0.41 12.74
CA VAL A 129 1.17 -0.65 11.60
C VAL A 129 2.51 -1.18 12.15
N ASP A 130 3.08 -2.25 11.55
CA ASP A 130 4.45 -2.73 11.82
C ASP A 130 5.33 -2.58 10.55
N ILE A 131 6.41 -1.80 10.64
CA ILE A 131 7.39 -1.61 9.56
C ILE A 131 8.77 -2.06 10.08
N ASN A 132 9.25 -3.20 9.57
CA ASN A 132 10.56 -3.75 9.89
C ASN A 132 11.65 -3.22 8.92
N ASN A 133 12.88 -2.99 9.42
CA ASN A 133 14.01 -2.40 8.68
C ASN A 133 14.77 -3.40 7.77
N ASP A 134 14.03 -4.26 7.04
CA ASP A 134 14.59 -5.24 6.10
C ASP A 134 14.96 -4.59 4.75
N GLN A 135 15.89 -5.20 4.01
CA GLN A 135 16.36 -4.66 2.73
C GLN A 135 15.54 -5.20 1.56
N ALA A 136 15.04 -4.31 0.70
CA ALA A 136 14.41 -4.68 -0.55
C ALA A 136 15.42 -5.36 -1.49
N VAL A 137 15.01 -6.45 -2.15
CA VAL A 137 15.84 -7.18 -3.11
C VAL A 137 15.21 -7.16 -4.51
N THR A 138 16.01 -7.41 -5.54
CA THR A 138 15.51 -7.49 -6.92
C THR A 138 14.37 -8.50 -7.02
N THR A 139 13.20 -8.03 -7.44
CA THR A 139 11.99 -8.83 -7.59
C THR A 139 11.53 -8.77 -9.03
N ARG A 140 11.13 -9.92 -9.59
CA ARG A 140 10.57 -10.00 -10.94
C ARG A 140 9.13 -10.45 -10.85
N THR A 141 8.24 -9.62 -11.37
CA THR A 141 6.82 -9.93 -11.52
C THR A 141 6.55 -10.17 -13.01
N SER A 142 5.94 -11.30 -13.35
CA SER A 142 5.45 -11.56 -14.70
C SER A 142 3.96 -11.31 -14.72
N ASP A 143 3.59 -10.09 -15.08
CA ASP A 143 2.21 -9.61 -15.16
C ASP A 143 2.07 -8.76 -16.42
N ILE A 144 0.89 -8.81 -17.06
CA ILE A 144 0.66 -8.06 -18.31
C ILE A 144 0.73 -6.56 -17.99
N ASP A 145 1.73 -5.90 -18.58
CA ASP A 145 2.06 -4.49 -18.36
C ASP A 145 2.17 -4.06 -16.88
N ASN A 146 2.47 -5.00 -15.97
CA ASN A 146 2.46 -4.79 -14.51
C ASN A 146 1.15 -4.16 -13.99
N GLN A 147 0.00 -4.44 -14.60
CA GLN A 147 -1.26 -3.75 -14.27
C GLN A 147 -2.04 -4.38 -13.11
N ASN A 148 -1.90 -5.68 -12.88
CA ASN A 148 -2.75 -6.42 -11.97
C ASN A 148 -2.17 -6.55 -10.58
N ILE A 149 -0.87 -6.78 -10.47
CA ILE A 149 -0.21 -6.97 -9.18
C ILE A 149 1.06 -6.14 -9.05
N PHE A 150 1.39 -5.82 -7.81
CA PHE A 150 2.73 -5.40 -7.44
C PHE A 150 3.34 -6.46 -6.52
N SER A 151 4.64 -6.70 -6.68
CA SER A 151 5.38 -7.51 -5.71
C SER A 151 6.77 -6.94 -5.44
N GLN A 152 7.20 -7.05 -4.18
CA GLN A 152 8.52 -6.64 -3.72
C GLN A 152 8.99 -7.60 -2.63
N ALA A 153 10.13 -8.25 -2.85
CA ALA A 153 10.76 -9.13 -1.90
C ALA A 153 11.72 -8.36 -1.00
N PHE A 154 11.86 -8.86 0.23
CA PHE A 154 12.70 -8.29 1.27
C PHE A 154 13.50 -9.38 1.97
N MET A 155 14.68 -9.01 2.46
CA MET A 155 15.57 -9.88 3.19
C MET A 155 16.17 -9.14 4.39
N SER A 156 16.21 -9.81 5.54
CA SER A 156 16.94 -9.33 6.72
C SER A 156 18.44 -9.26 6.45
N LYS A 157 19.17 -8.38 7.14
CA LYS A 157 20.62 -8.20 6.99
C LYS A 157 21.48 -9.47 7.12
N ASN A 158 21.01 -10.47 7.86
CA ASN A 158 21.68 -11.75 8.09
C ASN A 158 21.08 -12.91 7.24
N ASN A 159 20.24 -12.58 6.27
CA ASN A 159 19.56 -13.52 5.36
C ASN A 159 18.69 -14.59 6.04
N ASN A 160 18.34 -14.43 7.32
CA ASN A 160 17.56 -15.42 8.06
C ASN A 160 16.04 -15.28 7.87
N ARG A 161 15.58 -14.11 7.42
CA ARG A 161 14.18 -13.79 7.14
C ARG A 161 14.06 -13.31 5.70
N ARG A 162 13.18 -13.98 4.96
CA ARG A 162 12.83 -13.65 3.57
C ARG A 162 11.32 -13.54 3.48
N TRP A 163 10.83 -12.47 2.89
CA TRP A 163 9.40 -12.29 2.70
C TRP A 163 9.10 -11.49 1.44
N VAL A 164 7.87 -11.61 0.95
CA VAL A 164 7.40 -10.93 -0.26
C VAL A 164 6.12 -10.18 0.07
N LEU A 165 6.13 -8.87 -0.19
CA LEU A 165 4.94 -8.05 -0.26
C LEU A 165 4.26 -8.30 -1.61
N ILE A 166 2.97 -8.59 -1.61
CA ILE A 166 2.16 -8.76 -2.82
C ILE A 166 0.89 -7.95 -2.67
N ILE A 167 0.56 -7.17 -3.70
CA ILE A 167 -0.60 -6.28 -3.70
C ILE A 167 -1.42 -6.56 -4.94
N ASN A 168 -2.73 -6.79 -4.76
CA ASN A 168 -3.68 -6.80 -5.85
C ASN A 168 -4.09 -5.36 -6.19
N LYS A 169 -3.89 -4.94 -7.44
CA LYS A 169 -4.24 -3.60 -7.93
C LYS A 169 -5.62 -3.53 -8.59
N ARG A 170 -6.37 -4.64 -8.58
CA ARG A 170 -7.64 -4.80 -9.29
C ARG A 170 -8.82 -4.92 -8.34
N TYR A 171 -9.99 -4.48 -8.80
CA TYR A 171 -11.27 -4.77 -8.17
C TYR A 171 -11.83 -6.15 -8.58
N THR A 172 -10.93 -7.14 -8.73
CA THR A 172 -11.27 -8.52 -9.05
C THR A 172 -10.31 -9.45 -8.34
N ASN A 173 -10.66 -10.74 -8.24
CA ASN A 173 -9.72 -11.74 -7.75
C ASN A 173 -8.56 -11.91 -8.72
N VAL A 174 -7.34 -11.95 -8.20
CA VAL A 174 -6.13 -12.21 -8.98
C VAL A 174 -5.40 -13.42 -8.41
N ASP A 175 -5.09 -14.37 -9.28
CA ASP A 175 -4.28 -15.53 -8.92
C ASP A 175 -2.80 -15.24 -9.13
N VAL A 176 -2.02 -15.45 -8.09
CA VAL A 176 -0.57 -15.24 -8.07
C VAL A 176 0.12 -16.57 -7.90
N PHE A 177 1.07 -16.86 -8.79
CA PHE A 177 1.99 -17.99 -8.63
C PHE A 177 3.29 -17.49 -7.98
N LEU A 178 3.58 -17.97 -6.77
CA LEU A 178 4.78 -17.64 -6.01
C LEU A 178 5.61 -18.91 -5.77
N PRO A 179 6.66 -19.17 -6.56
CA PRO A 179 7.50 -20.35 -6.39
C PRO A 179 8.17 -20.42 -5.02
N GLY A 180 8.20 -21.61 -4.43
CA GLY A 180 8.95 -21.88 -3.20
C GLY A 180 8.32 -21.31 -1.91
N CYS A 181 7.08 -20.83 -1.96
CA CYS A 181 6.37 -20.36 -0.77
C CYS A 181 5.68 -21.47 0.03
N THR A 182 5.60 -22.69 -0.51
CA THR A 182 5.00 -23.84 0.19
C THR A 182 5.72 -24.12 1.51
N GLY A 183 4.98 -24.26 2.60
CA GLY A 183 5.51 -24.34 3.97
C GLY A 183 5.81 -22.99 4.60
N GLY A 184 5.66 -21.90 3.85
CA GLY A 184 5.72 -20.52 4.34
C GLY A 184 4.43 -20.08 5.02
N ARG A 185 4.43 -18.84 5.51
CA ARG A 185 3.28 -18.21 6.19
C ARG A 185 2.89 -16.95 5.46
N MET A 186 1.60 -16.78 5.20
CA MET A 186 1.03 -15.58 4.60
C MET A 186 0.20 -14.84 5.65
N GLN A 187 0.41 -13.54 5.76
CA GLN A 187 -0.50 -12.61 6.44
C GLN A 187 -1.21 -11.79 5.36
N ILE A 188 -2.54 -11.71 5.41
CA ILE A 188 -3.34 -11.01 4.39
C ILE A 188 -4.38 -10.10 5.02
N ILE A 189 -4.48 -8.87 4.50
CA ILE A 189 -5.54 -7.92 4.79
C ILE A 189 -6.39 -7.78 3.52
N ASN A 190 -7.70 -7.95 3.68
CA ASN A 190 -8.72 -7.81 2.63
C ASN A 190 -10.07 -7.40 3.24
N GLU A 191 -11.14 -7.42 2.47
CA GLU A 191 -12.47 -7.04 2.99
C GLU A 191 -12.94 -8.01 4.09
N ALA A 192 -12.55 -9.29 4.02
CA ALA A 192 -12.92 -10.30 5.02
C ALA A 192 -12.22 -10.11 6.37
N SER A 193 -11.00 -9.55 6.41
CA SER A 193 -10.38 -9.16 7.68
C SER A 193 -11.09 -8.00 8.35
N GLY A 194 -11.83 -7.17 7.59
CA GLY A 194 -12.52 -6.00 8.10
C GLY A 194 -11.55 -5.10 8.88
N PHE A 195 -11.89 -4.83 10.14
CA PHE A 195 -11.05 -4.06 11.07
C PHE A 195 -10.25 -4.93 12.05
N GLY A 196 -10.30 -6.25 11.88
CA GLY A 196 -9.50 -7.19 12.64
C GLY A 196 -8.05 -7.25 12.16
N PRO A 197 -7.21 -8.02 12.85
CA PRO A 197 -5.84 -8.26 12.42
C PRO A 197 -5.80 -8.97 11.06
N ALA A 198 -4.63 -8.94 10.42
CA ALA A 198 -4.38 -9.72 9.21
C ALA A 198 -4.69 -11.21 9.44
N THR A 199 -5.31 -11.85 8.45
CA THR A 199 -5.53 -13.30 8.49
C THR A 199 -4.20 -14.01 8.24
N GLU A 200 -3.83 -14.96 9.10
CA GLU A 200 -2.61 -15.78 8.93
C GLU A 200 -2.96 -17.15 8.33
N VAL A 201 -2.21 -17.56 7.30
CA VAL A 201 -2.41 -18.82 6.57
C VAL A 201 -1.07 -19.50 6.30
N THR A 202 -0.96 -20.79 6.59
CA THR A 202 0.16 -21.61 6.12
C THR A 202 -0.05 -21.99 4.66
N LEU A 203 0.91 -21.67 3.80
CA LEU A 203 0.80 -21.93 2.37
C LEU A 203 1.12 -23.40 2.07
N THR A 204 0.13 -24.12 1.54
CA THR A 204 0.30 -25.52 1.11
C THR A 204 0.54 -25.66 -0.40
N LEU A 205 0.27 -24.59 -1.16
CA LEU A 205 0.44 -24.52 -2.60
C LEU A 205 1.26 -23.28 -2.96
N SER A 206 1.89 -23.31 -4.13
CA SER A 206 2.57 -22.14 -4.70
C SER A 206 1.63 -21.17 -5.42
N ARG A 207 0.32 -21.37 -5.32
CA ARG A 207 -0.71 -20.49 -5.89
C ARG A 207 -1.50 -19.84 -4.77
N ILE A 208 -1.64 -18.52 -4.86
CA ILE A 208 -2.34 -17.67 -3.89
C ILE A 208 -3.41 -16.90 -4.66
N THR A 209 -4.65 -16.91 -4.17
CA THR A 209 -5.71 -16.06 -4.72
C THR A 209 -5.84 -14.83 -3.84
N LEU A 210 -5.64 -13.66 -4.44
CA LEU A 210 -5.82 -12.37 -3.78
C LEU A 210 -7.20 -11.82 -4.14
N SER A 211 -8.02 -11.53 -3.14
CA SER A 211 -9.28 -10.80 -3.31
C SER A 211 -9.04 -9.35 -3.74
N PRO A 212 -10.08 -8.61 -4.18
CA PRO A 212 -9.94 -7.21 -4.59
C PRO A 212 -9.12 -6.38 -3.60
N PHE A 213 -8.13 -5.65 -4.12
CA PHE A 213 -7.24 -4.78 -3.33
C PHE A 213 -6.56 -5.42 -2.11
N ALA A 214 -6.42 -6.75 -2.09
CA ALA A 214 -5.76 -7.40 -0.97
C ALA A 214 -4.26 -7.06 -0.91
N VAL A 215 -3.76 -6.93 0.32
CA VAL A 215 -2.34 -6.79 0.63
C VAL A 215 -1.91 -8.04 1.39
N ALA A 216 -0.90 -8.73 0.88
CA ALA A 216 -0.36 -9.94 1.46
C ALA A 216 1.15 -9.81 1.73
N ILE A 217 1.57 -10.28 2.90
CA ILE A 217 2.97 -10.52 3.25
C ILE A 217 3.18 -12.02 3.32
N VAL A 218 4.06 -12.55 2.47
CA VAL A 218 4.41 -13.97 2.45
C VAL A 218 5.80 -14.16 3.01
N HIS A 219 5.91 -14.72 4.21
CA HIS A 219 7.16 -15.22 4.75
C HIS A 219 7.52 -16.55 4.08
N MET A 220 8.66 -16.57 3.40
CA MET A 220 9.17 -17.75 2.73
C MET A 220 9.62 -18.78 3.78
N PRO A 221 9.49 -20.08 3.52
CA PRO A 221 10.06 -21.11 4.39
C PRO A 221 11.57 -20.91 4.56
N ALA A 222 12.11 -21.41 5.67
CA ALA A 222 13.57 -21.49 5.85
C ALA A 222 14.18 -22.22 4.65
N ALA A 223 15.33 -21.77 4.18
CA ALA A 223 16.03 -22.51 3.12
C ALA A 223 16.38 -23.89 3.68
N GLU A 224 15.88 -24.95 3.03
CA GLU A 224 16.40 -26.28 3.30
C GLU A 224 17.88 -26.27 2.93
N ASN A 225 18.74 -26.51 3.93
CA ASN A 225 20.12 -26.91 3.69
C ASN A 225 20.07 -28.25 2.96
N LYS A 226 20.01 -28.22 1.64
CA LYS A 226 20.27 -29.41 0.83
C LYS A 226 21.74 -29.78 1.07
N LEU A 227 21.95 -30.76 1.96
CA LEU A 227 23.18 -31.52 2.12
C LEU A 227 23.50 -32.27 0.82
#